data_AF-A0A1J1H494-F1
#
_entry.id   AF-A0A1J1H494-F1
#
_cell.length_a   1.000
_cell.length_b   1.000
_cell.length_c   1.000
_cell.angle_alpha   90.00
_cell.angle_beta   90.00
_cell.angle_gamma   90.00
#
_symmetry.space_group_name_H-M   'P 1'
#
loop_
_entity.id
_entity.type
_entity.pdbx_description
1 polymer ?
#
loop_
_entity_poly.entity_id
_entity_poly.type
_entity_poly.pdbx_seq_one_letter_code
_entity_poly.pdbx_strand_id
1 'polypeptide(L)'
;MENTVKLFMEVTKEPDENEATNILKSCEWNLEEAISIYLSKNEFEKTNKEYHSTTENLNNINKIDEIKEFEESIYKKNENEIEKKSFLYILNPIGKIIFPIFKNIYYAISTFFKLLSTFILTPYNDSNFTSYYENKYGKMHTNFFKGSLNEAILKSRKEEKLLLVYLHIDNNESAYFCEQVFNNSEIKSFFDENCILFAQDISKGDTKELQNVLNVFILPQISIILTCYVKDIKELTIIYGKPSVDHIINSITHCIEQMQVKKENSENLKHKTYNDRLIREQQDREYQEALKKDKLIEEEKKKKENEKLKKIQYKKEIKRKRQEKCKKFPLPIKENEQVTKISLRLSNGTRIQSNFSLDHTLEDIYEWAECCEFLEKNIKIPYKFELVCGHSKSTLQKVKNKIKEFDLYPNAVLNLKSLDTSDEE
;
A
#
# COMPACT_ATOMS: atom_id res chain seq x y z
N MET A 1 -28.03 2.13 -39.93
CA MET A 1 -27.95 2.77 -38.60
C MET A 1 -29.22 2.49 -37.80
N GLU A 2 -30.41 2.98 -38.19
CA GLU A 2 -31.68 2.67 -37.48
C GLU A 2 -31.98 1.17 -37.32
N ASN A 3 -31.74 0.37 -38.37
CA ASN A 3 -31.92 -1.09 -38.29
C ASN A 3 -30.94 -1.77 -37.32
N THR A 4 -29.74 -1.20 -37.14
CA THR A 4 -28.71 -1.74 -36.26
C THR A 4 -29.02 -1.43 -34.80
N VAL A 5 -29.60 -0.25 -34.52
CA VAL A 5 -30.09 0.13 -33.18
C VAL A 5 -31.27 -0.75 -32.77
N LYS A 6 -32.25 -0.96 -33.66
CA LYS A 6 -33.39 -1.85 -33.37
C LYS A 6 -32.96 -3.28 -33.11
N LEU A 7 -32.01 -3.81 -33.90
CA LEU A 7 -31.49 -5.16 -33.71
C LEU A 7 -30.68 -5.29 -32.40
N PHE A 8 -29.91 -4.27 -32.02
CA PHE A 8 -29.24 -4.22 -30.73
C PHE A 8 -30.24 -4.24 -29.58
N MET A 9 -31.25 -3.36 -29.60
CA MET A 9 -32.27 -3.26 -28.56
C MET A 9 -33.11 -4.54 -28.45
N GLU A 10 -33.41 -5.22 -29.56
CA GLU A 10 -34.14 -6.49 -29.55
C GLU A 10 -33.32 -7.62 -28.90
N VAL A 11 -32.00 -7.67 -29.15
CA VAL A 11 -31.10 -8.69 -28.59
C VAL A 11 -30.76 -8.42 -27.12
N THR A 12 -30.51 -7.16 -26.75
CA THR A 12 -30.13 -6.77 -25.39
C THR A 12 -31.31 -6.51 -24.48
N LYS A 13 -32.52 -6.36 -25.04
CA LYS A 13 -33.75 -5.90 -24.38
C LYS A 13 -33.62 -4.52 -23.72
N GLU A 14 -32.68 -3.70 -24.18
CA GLU A 14 -32.48 -2.34 -23.68
C GLU A 14 -33.66 -1.44 -24.13
N PRO A 15 -34.42 -0.84 -23.21
CA PRO A 15 -35.58 -0.02 -23.56
C PRO A 15 -35.22 1.38 -24.08
N ASP A 16 -34.02 1.91 -23.78
CA ASP A 16 -33.62 3.27 -24.19
C ASP A 16 -32.83 3.29 -25.51
N GLU A 17 -33.44 3.85 -26.55
CA GLU A 17 -32.87 3.98 -27.89
C GLU A 17 -31.63 4.91 -27.93
N ASN A 18 -31.57 5.91 -27.05
CA ASN A 18 -30.44 6.84 -27.00
C ASN A 18 -29.19 6.17 -26.42
N GLU A 19 -29.36 5.33 -25.41
CA GLU A 19 -28.27 4.57 -24.79
C GLU A 19 -27.74 3.50 -25.73
N ALA A 20 -28.64 2.74 -26.39
CA ALA A 20 -28.29 1.80 -27.45
C ALA A 20 -27.47 2.46 -28.57
N THR A 21 -27.88 3.67 -29.00
CA THR A 21 -27.20 4.40 -30.07
C THR A 21 -25.81 4.90 -29.63
N ASN A 22 -25.65 5.31 -28.38
CA ASN A 22 -24.36 5.74 -27.84
C ASN A 22 -23.36 4.59 -27.72
N ILE A 23 -23.81 3.42 -27.26
CA ILE A 23 -22.96 2.22 -27.16
C ILE A 23 -22.52 1.77 -28.56
N LEU A 24 -23.45 1.72 -29.51
CA LEU A 24 -23.13 1.40 -30.91
C LEU A 24 -22.15 2.41 -31.51
N LYS A 25 -22.32 3.72 -31.26
CA LYS A 25 -21.36 4.74 -31.72
C LYS A 25 -19.96 4.56 -31.12
N SER A 26 -19.87 4.19 -29.84
CA SER A 26 -18.59 3.93 -29.18
C SER A 26 -17.86 2.70 -29.75
N CYS A 27 -18.60 1.78 -30.35
CA CYS A 27 -18.08 0.56 -30.99
C CYS A 27 -18.04 0.68 -32.52
N GLU A 28 -18.03 1.90 -33.08
CA GLU A 28 -18.03 2.16 -34.54
C GLU A 28 -19.14 1.42 -35.31
N TRP A 29 -20.30 1.20 -34.69
CA TRP A 29 -21.44 0.44 -35.21
C TRP A 29 -21.20 -1.07 -35.39
N ASN A 30 -20.16 -1.62 -34.77
CA ASN A 30 -19.96 -3.06 -34.65
C ASN A 30 -20.95 -3.66 -33.62
N LEU A 31 -21.95 -4.37 -34.13
CA LEU A 31 -23.07 -4.89 -33.34
C LEU A 31 -22.63 -5.97 -32.34
N GLU A 32 -21.74 -6.89 -32.73
CA GLU A 32 -21.29 -7.98 -31.86
C GLU A 32 -20.46 -7.45 -30.68
N GLU A 33 -19.60 -6.48 -30.96
CA GLU A 33 -18.75 -5.85 -29.95
C GLU A 33 -19.58 -4.99 -28.99
N ALA A 34 -20.55 -4.24 -29.50
CA ALA A 34 -21.50 -3.49 -28.68
C ALA A 34 -22.32 -4.41 -27.76
N ILE A 35 -22.81 -5.56 -28.25
CA ILE A 35 -23.59 -6.53 -27.45
C ILE A 35 -22.72 -7.14 -26.35
N SER A 36 -21.49 -7.54 -26.69
CA SER A 36 -20.53 -8.08 -25.73
C SER A 36 -20.20 -7.10 -24.60
N ILE A 37 -19.98 -5.82 -24.94
CA ILE A 37 -19.70 -4.76 -23.96
C ILE A 37 -20.93 -4.49 -23.07
N TYR A 38 -22.13 -4.45 -23.64
CA TYR A 38 -23.35 -4.23 -22.87
C TYR A 38 -23.65 -5.38 -21.90
N LEU A 39 -23.54 -6.63 -22.36
CA LEU A 39 -23.80 -7.81 -21.52
C LEU A 39 -22.78 -7.94 -20.38
N SER A 40 -21.50 -7.72 -20.66
CA SER A 40 -20.45 -7.76 -19.64
C SER A 40 -20.62 -6.66 -18.57
N LYS A 41 -21.07 -5.46 -18.97
CA LYS A 41 -21.38 -4.37 -18.03
C LYS A 41 -22.58 -4.71 -17.13
N ASN A 42 -23.63 -5.31 -17.70
CA ASN A 42 -24.82 -5.73 -16.95
C ASN A 42 -24.55 -6.90 -16.00
N GLU A 43 -23.65 -7.82 -16.36
CA GLU A 43 -23.15 -8.88 -15.47
C GLU A 43 -22.36 -8.31 -14.28
N PHE A 44 -21.57 -7.25 -14.51
CA PHE A 44 -20.84 -6.52 -13.45
C PHE A 44 -21.77 -5.78 -12.48
N GLU A 45 -22.90 -5.26 -12.94
CA GLU A 45 -23.88 -4.60 -12.07
C GLU A 45 -24.77 -5.59 -11.30
N LYS A 46 -25.09 -6.76 -11.87
CA LYS A 46 -25.79 -7.84 -11.17
C LYS A 46 -24.94 -8.45 -10.05
N THR A 47 -23.66 -8.69 -10.31
CA THR A 47 -22.72 -9.23 -9.32
C THR A 47 -22.48 -8.25 -8.16
N ASN A 48 -22.44 -6.94 -8.40
CA ASN A 48 -22.34 -5.94 -7.33
C ASN A 48 -23.64 -5.81 -6.49
N LYS A 49 -24.83 -6.00 -7.08
CA LYS A 49 -26.11 -6.04 -6.34
C LYS A 49 -26.25 -7.31 -5.48
N GLU A 50 -25.74 -8.45 -5.94
CA GLU A 50 -25.68 -9.69 -5.13
C GLU A 50 -24.68 -9.58 -3.97
N TYR A 51 -23.58 -8.83 -4.14
CA TYR A 51 -22.60 -8.60 -3.08
C TYR A 51 -23.10 -7.65 -1.97
N HIS A 52 -23.93 -6.67 -2.31
CA HIS A 52 -24.52 -5.74 -1.33
C HIS A 52 -25.77 -6.30 -0.62
N SER A 53 -26.50 -7.25 -1.22
CA SER A 53 -27.63 -7.93 -0.57
C SER A 53 -27.23 -9.05 0.39
N THR A 54 -26.00 -9.57 0.27
CA THR A 54 -25.43 -10.60 1.15
C THR A 54 -24.73 -10.03 2.40
N THR A 55 -24.48 -8.72 2.46
CA THR A 55 -23.85 -8.07 3.64
C THR A 55 -24.85 -7.44 4.62
N GLU A 56 -26.15 -7.38 4.31
CA GLU A 56 -27.19 -6.89 5.24
C GLU A 56 -28.00 -8.02 5.93
N ASN A 57 -27.84 -9.29 5.52
CA ASN A 57 -28.68 -10.41 5.98
C ASN A 57 -28.07 -11.31 7.07
N LEU A 58 -27.11 -10.82 7.86
CA LEU A 58 -26.58 -11.53 9.04
C LEU A 58 -27.10 -11.00 10.39
N ASN A 59 -28.04 -10.04 10.39
CA ASN A 59 -28.74 -9.59 11.59
C ASN A 59 -30.25 -9.58 11.36
N ASN A 60 -30.92 -10.73 11.54
CA ASN A 60 -32.21 -10.84 12.24
C ASN A 60 -32.77 -12.26 12.09
N ILE A 61 -32.47 -13.08 13.10
CA ILE A 61 -33.30 -14.22 13.47
C ILE A 61 -34.51 -13.61 14.19
N ASN A 62 -35.70 -13.66 13.58
CA ASN A 62 -37.04 -13.77 14.20
C ASN A 62 -38.13 -13.26 13.25
N LYS A 63 -38.81 -14.17 12.55
CA LYS A 63 -40.28 -14.25 12.38
C LYS A 63 -40.62 -15.20 11.23
N ILE A 64 -41.17 -16.34 11.61
CA ILE A 64 -42.02 -17.17 10.77
C ILE A 64 -43.43 -16.56 10.87
N ASP A 65 -44.17 -16.64 9.77
CA ASP A 65 -45.56 -16.23 9.52
C ASP A 65 -45.76 -14.86 8.87
N GLU A 66 -46.66 -14.86 7.87
CA GLU A 66 -47.03 -13.79 6.90
C GLU A 66 -46.05 -13.74 5.71
N ILE A 67 -46.38 -14.21 4.50
CA ILE A 67 -47.51 -13.84 3.66
C ILE A 67 -47.87 -15.03 2.74
N LYS A 68 -48.97 -15.72 3.08
CA LYS A 68 -49.88 -16.33 2.11
C LYS A 68 -50.76 -15.19 1.61
N GLU A 69 -50.52 -14.70 0.40
CA GLU A 69 -51.46 -13.88 -0.40
C GLU A 69 -50.67 -13.27 -1.58
N PHE A 70 -50.54 -14.02 -2.68
CA PHE A 70 -50.62 -13.48 -4.05
C PHE A 70 -50.50 -14.60 -5.11
N GLU A 71 -51.26 -15.68 -4.94
CA GLU A 71 -51.56 -16.60 -6.05
C GLU A 71 -53.07 -16.57 -6.28
N GLU A 72 -53.55 -15.50 -6.93
CA GLU A 72 -54.78 -15.58 -7.73
C GLU A 72 -54.90 -14.34 -8.63
N SER A 73 -55.33 -14.57 -9.87
CA SER A 73 -55.38 -13.66 -11.02
C SER A 73 -54.05 -13.62 -11.80
N ILE A 74 -53.94 -14.00 -13.08
CA ILE A 74 -54.88 -13.95 -14.20
C ILE A 74 -54.48 -15.05 -15.20
N TYR A 75 -55.40 -15.99 -15.50
CA TYR A 75 -55.42 -16.72 -16.77
C TYR A 75 -56.75 -16.39 -17.46
N LYS A 76 -56.71 -15.71 -18.62
CA LYS A 76 -57.56 -15.95 -19.80
C LYS A 76 -57.31 -14.98 -20.96
N LYS A 77 -56.83 -15.56 -22.06
CA LYS A 77 -57.31 -15.50 -23.47
C LYS A 77 -57.50 -14.13 -24.15
N ASN A 78 -56.84 -13.93 -25.31
CA ASN A 78 -57.52 -13.86 -26.61
C ASN A 78 -56.57 -13.90 -27.82
N GLU A 79 -56.93 -14.80 -28.75
CA GLU A 79 -56.45 -14.94 -30.12
C GLU A 79 -56.85 -13.73 -30.98
N ASN A 80 -56.07 -13.39 -32.02
CA ASN A 80 -56.54 -13.36 -33.41
C ASN A 80 -55.42 -13.01 -34.41
N GLU A 81 -55.53 -13.67 -35.56
CA GLU A 81 -54.65 -13.76 -36.73
C GLU A 81 -54.38 -12.41 -37.45
N ILE A 82 -53.31 -12.35 -38.25
CA ILE A 82 -53.31 -12.07 -39.70
C ILE A 82 -51.86 -12.13 -40.24
N GLU A 83 -51.58 -13.25 -40.89
CA GLU A 83 -50.89 -13.46 -42.17
C GLU A 83 -49.63 -12.70 -42.66
N LYS A 84 -48.77 -13.54 -43.30
CA LYS A 84 -48.07 -13.38 -44.59
C LYS A 84 -46.61 -12.89 -44.59
N LYS A 85 -45.75 -13.88 -44.81
CA LYS A 85 -44.81 -14.01 -45.94
C LYS A 85 -44.07 -12.74 -46.39
N SER A 86 -42.77 -12.72 -46.12
CA SER A 86 -41.68 -12.76 -47.13
C SER A 86 -40.48 -11.95 -46.63
N PHE A 87 -39.44 -12.62 -46.12
CA PHE A 87 -38.08 -12.09 -46.16
C PHE A 87 -37.06 -13.26 -46.22
N LEU A 88 -37.28 -14.19 -47.15
CA LEU A 88 -36.27 -15.16 -47.61
C LEU A 88 -36.01 -14.97 -49.11
N TYR A 89 -35.54 -13.78 -49.47
CA TYR A 89 -34.86 -13.56 -50.75
C TYR A 89 -33.78 -12.50 -50.55
N ILE A 90 -32.61 -12.89 -50.01
CA ILE A 90 -31.28 -12.26 -50.24
C ILE A 90 -30.14 -13.18 -49.72
N LEU A 91 -30.23 -14.52 -49.84
CA LEU A 91 -29.05 -15.36 -49.56
C LEU A 91 -28.79 -16.39 -50.65
N ASN A 92 -28.17 -15.91 -51.73
CA ASN A 92 -27.19 -16.65 -52.51
C ASN A 92 -26.12 -15.62 -52.97
N PRO A 93 -24.80 -15.85 -52.81
CA PRO A 93 -24.09 -17.13 -52.82
C PRO A 93 -23.20 -17.34 -51.58
N ILE A 94 -23.78 -17.74 -50.45
CA ILE A 94 -23.02 -18.27 -49.29
C ILE A 94 -23.59 -19.63 -48.83
N GLY A 95 -24.78 -20.01 -49.31
CA GLY A 95 -25.54 -21.19 -48.88
C GLY A 95 -25.02 -22.55 -49.32
N LYS A 96 -23.90 -22.67 -50.04
CA LYS A 96 -23.33 -23.98 -50.43
C LYS A 96 -22.14 -24.43 -49.59
N ILE A 97 -21.52 -23.54 -48.82
CA ILE A 97 -20.38 -23.88 -47.93
C ILE A 97 -20.85 -24.08 -46.48
N ILE A 98 -21.91 -23.37 -46.09
CA ILE A 98 -22.33 -23.24 -44.69
C ILE A 98 -23.36 -24.29 -44.24
N PHE A 99 -24.14 -24.87 -45.17
CA PHE A 99 -25.24 -25.77 -44.84
C PHE A 99 -24.86 -27.11 -44.15
N PRO A 100 -23.73 -27.79 -44.46
CA PRO A 100 -23.36 -29.01 -43.75
C PRO A 100 -22.79 -28.75 -42.34
N ILE A 101 -22.19 -27.57 -42.11
CA ILE A 101 -21.56 -27.21 -40.83
C ILE A 101 -22.63 -26.83 -39.79
N PHE A 102 -23.62 -26.01 -40.18
CA PHE A 102 -24.68 -25.57 -39.28
C PHE A 102 -25.68 -26.67 -38.95
N LYS A 103 -25.88 -27.67 -39.82
CA LYS A 103 -26.74 -28.81 -39.52
C LYS A 103 -26.15 -29.68 -38.39
N ASN A 104 -24.84 -29.90 -38.39
CA ASN A 104 -24.15 -30.62 -37.31
C ASN A 104 -24.11 -29.82 -36.01
N ILE A 105 -23.90 -28.51 -36.08
CA ILE A 105 -23.92 -27.62 -34.90
C ILE A 105 -25.33 -27.52 -34.30
N TYR A 106 -26.36 -27.44 -35.14
CA TYR A 106 -27.76 -27.43 -34.69
C TYR A 106 -28.15 -28.74 -34.01
N TYR A 107 -27.72 -29.90 -34.52
CA TYR A 107 -27.95 -31.18 -33.84
C TYR A 107 -27.20 -31.26 -32.51
N ALA A 108 -25.96 -30.77 -32.44
CA ALA A 108 -25.17 -30.75 -31.21
C ALA A 108 -25.78 -29.84 -30.12
N ILE A 109 -26.22 -28.64 -30.50
CA ILE A 109 -26.89 -27.67 -29.60
C ILE A 109 -28.29 -28.16 -29.19
N SER A 110 -29.02 -28.81 -30.10
CA SER A 110 -30.34 -29.40 -29.82
C SER A 110 -30.26 -30.56 -28.84
N THR A 111 -29.24 -31.42 -28.95
CA THR A 111 -28.96 -32.44 -27.94
C THR A 111 -28.54 -31.84 -26.61
N PHE A 112 -27.81 -30.72 -26.62
CA PHE A 112 -27.39 -30.02 -25.41
C PHE A 112 -28.58 -29.44 -24.61
N PHE A 113 -29.53 -28.79 -25.28
CA PHE A 113 -30.74 -28.26 -24.63
C PHE A 113 -31.72 -29.35 -24.17
N LYS A 114 -31.85 -30.47 -24.91
CA LYS A 114 -32.66 -31.62 -24.45
C LYS A 114 -32.05 -32.33 -23.25
N LEU A 115 -30.71 -32.38 -23.17
CA LEU A 115 -30.00 -32.94 -22.02
C LEU A 115 -30.20 -32.04 -20.78
N LEU A 116 -30.15 -30.72 -20.95
CA LEU A 116 -30.29 -29.75 -19.86
C LEU A 116 -31.72 -29.67 -19.31
N SER A 117 -32.75 -29.84 -20.16
CA SER A 117 -34.16 -29.77 -19.73
C SER A 117 -34.69 -31.03 -19.03
N THR A 118 -33.93 -32.13 -19.02
CA THR A 118 -34.39 -33.42 -18.47
C THR A 118 -33.74 -33.75 -17.11
N PHE A 119 -32.77 -32.95 -16.64
CA PHE A 119 -31.93 -33.30 -15.49
C PHE A 119 -32.17 -32.47 -14.21
N ILE A 120 -33.30 -31.76 -14.12
CA ILE A 120 -33.78 -31.27 -12.81
C ILE A 120 -34.50 -32.44 -12.14
N LEU A 121 -33.75 -33.23 -11.38
CA LEU A 121 -34.13 -34.15 -10.27
C LEU A 121 -33.35 -35.47 -10.38
N THR A 122 -32.23 -35.58 -9.65
CA THR A 122 -31.87 -36.73 -8.79
C THR A 122 -30.46 -36.51 -8.20
N PRO A 123 -30.25 -36.65 -6.88
CA PRO A 123 -28.92 -36.72 -6.31
C PRO A 123 -28.42 -38.16 -6.41
N TYR A 124 -27.40 -38.43 -7.23
CA TYR A 124 -26.78 -39.75 -7.30
C TYR A 124 -25.36 -39.70 -6.77
N ASN A 125 -25.18 -40.28 -5.57
CA ASN A 125 -23.90 -40.62 -4.96
C ASN A 125 -23.42 -41.98 -5.53
N ASP A 126 -22.11 -42.12 -5.65
CA ASP A 126 -21.36 -43.39 -5.81
C ASP A 126 -21.35 -44.08 -7.19
N SER A 127 -20.96 -43.40 -8.27
CA SER A 127 -20.31 -44.09 -9.40
C SER A 127 -18.93 -43.52 -9.70
N ASN A 128 -17.92 -44.04 -9.02
CA ASN A 128 -16.52 -43.77 -9.31
C ASN A 128 -16.25 -44.20 -10.77
N PHE A 129 -15.96 -43.25 -11.67
CA PHE A 129 -15.71 -43.50 -13.09
C PHE A 129 -14.69 -44.62 -13.31
N THR A 130 -13.71 -44.75 -12.39
CA THR A 130 -12.74 -45.84 -12.34
C THR A 130 -13.41 -47.22 -12.39
N SER A 131 -14.44 -47.48 -11.58
CA SER A 131 -15.11 -48.79 -11.54
C SER A 131 -15.82 -49.10 -12.85
N TYR A 132 -16.43 -48.09 -13.48
CA TYR A 132 -17.02 -48.24 -14.81
C TYR A 132 -15.95 -48.56 -15.86
N TYR A 133 -14.85 -47.81 -15.86
CA TYR A 133 -13.75 -48.02 -16.78
C TYR A 133 -13.15 -49.42 -16.62
N GLU A 134 -12.80 -49.82 -15.40
CA GLU A 134 -12.16 -51.11 -15.10
C GLU A 134 -13.03 -52.30 -15.53
N ASN A 135 -14.35 -52.19 -15.40
CA ASN A 135 -15.28 -53.23 -15.82
C ASN A 135 -15.39 -53.38 -17.35
N LYS A 136 -15.23 -52.28 -18.10
CA LYS A 136 -15.44 -52.25 -19.56
C LYS A 136 -14.14 -52.39 -20.36
N TYR A 137 -13.05 -51.76 -19.92
CA TYR A 137 -11.78 -51.66 -20.64
C TYR A 137 -10.62 -52.35 -19.93
N GLY A 138 -10.81 -52.78 -18.68
CA GLY A 138 -9.81 -53.48 -17.88
C GLY A 138 -9.04 -52.58 -16.92
N LYS A 139 -8.14 -53.20 -16.13
CA LYS A 139 -7.44 -52.56 -15.00
C LYS A 139 -6.18 -51.78 -15.37
N MET A 140 -5.78 -51.79 -16.64
CA MET A 140 -4.60 -51.06 -17.11
C MET A 140 -5.06 -49.70 -17.63
N HIS A 141 -4.86 -48.65 -16.83
CA HIS A 141 -5.21 -47.28 -17.21
C HIS A 141 -4.44 -46.22 -16.42
N THR A 142 -4.51 -44.97 -16.87
CA THR A 142 -4.09 -43.77 -16.14
C THR A 142 -4.82 -43.62 -14.81
N ASN A 143 -4.16 -43.06 -13.79
CA ASN A 143 -4.79 -42.92 -12.49
C ASN A 143 -5.89 -41.85 -12.48
N PHE A 144 -7.15 -42.28 -12.44
CA PHE A 144 -8.29 -41.37 -12.26
C PHE A 144 -8.39 -40.94 -10.80
N PHE A 145 -8.50 -39.63 -10.58
CA PHE A 145 -8.69 -39.04 -9.26
C PHE A 145 -10.02 -39.53 -8.66
N LYS A 146 -9.93 -40.07 -7.45
CA LYS A 146 -11.07 -40.57 -6.68
C LYS A 146 -11.52 -39.46 -5.73
N GLY A 147 -12.67 -38.85 -5.98
CA GLY A 147 -13.20 -37.74 -5.18
C GLY A 147 -14.09 -36.82 -5.99
N SER A 148 -14.45 -35.66 -5.43
CA SER A 148 -15.19 -34.60 -6.13
C SER A 148 -14.27 -33.74 -7.01
N LEU A 149 -14.87 -32.95 -7.91
CA LEU A 149 -14.12 -31.98 -8.72
C LEU A 149 -13.39 -30.96 -7.84
N ASN A 150 -14.05 -30.49 -6.79
CA ASN A 150 -13.47 -29.54 -5.83
C ASN A 150 -12.23 -30.13 -5.13
N GLU A 151 -12.28 -31.39 -4.71
CA GLU A 151 -11.11 -32.07 -4.13
C GLU A 151 -9.97 -32.21 -5.14
N ALA A 152 -10.28 -32.48 -6.41
CA ALA A 152 -9.29 -32.54 -7.48
C ALA A 152 -8.59 -31.18 -7.71
N ILE A 153 -9.36 -30.08 -7.68
CA ILE A 153 -8.84 -28.70 -7.76
C ILE A 153 -7.91 -28.41 -6.60
N LEU A 154 -8.32 -28.75 -5.37
CA LEU A 154 -7.49 -28.54 -4.18
C LEU A 154 -6.19 -29.35 -4.24
N LYS A 155 -6.26 -30.61 -4.71
CA LYS A 155 -5.08 -31.45 -4.90
C LYS A 155 -4.14 -30.90 -5.97
N SER A 156 -4.68 -30.48 -7.11
CA SER A 156 -3.93 -29.85 -8.21
C SER A 156 -3.19 -28.59 -7.73
N ARG A 157 -3.84 -27.74 -6.92
CA ARG A 157 -3.20 -26.58 -6.28
C ARG A 157 -2.06 -26.97 -5.34
N LYS A 158 -2.29 -27.99 -4.50
CA LYS A 158 -1.33 -28.43 -3.49
C LYS A 158 -0.09 -29.10 -4.10
N GLU A 159 -0.28 -29.90 -5.15
CA GLU A 159 0.80 -30.62 -5.84
C GLU A 159 1.43 -29.79 -6.96
N GLU A 160 0.93 -28.59 -7.24
CA GLU A 160 1.36 -27.72 -8.35
C GLU A 160 1.30 -28.42 -9.73
N LYS A 161 0.31 -29.30 -9.91
CA LYS A 161 0.07 -30.05 -11.14
C LYS A 161 -1.12 -29.50 -11.91
N LEU A 162 -1.13 -29.64 -13.23
CA LEU A 162 -2.31 -29.28 -14.04
C LEU A 162 -3.48 -30.21 -13.71
N LEU A 163 -4.70 -29.68 -13.74
CA LEU A 163 -5.92 -30.48 -13.59
C LEU A 163 -6.45 -30.81 -14.97
N LEU A 164 -6.57 -32.09 -15.29
CA LEU A 164 -7.22 -32.59 -16.49
C LEU A 164 -8.62 -33.04 -16.12
N VAL A 165 -9.65 -32.46 -16.75
CA VAL A 165 -11.03 -32.90 -16.59
C VAL A 165 -11.49 -33.61 -17.85
N TYR A 166 -11.67 -34.92 -17.76
CA TYR A 166 -12.23 -35.75 -18.82
C TYR A 166 -13.74 -35.91 -18.65
N LEU A 167 -14.47 -35.45 -19.65
CA LEU A 167 -15.92 -35.62 -19.73
C LEU A 167 -16.25 -36.78 -20.65
N HIS A 168 -16.79 -37.85 -20.07
CA HIS A 168 -17.11 -39.10 -20.75
C HIS A 168 -18.58 -39.17 -21.14
N ILE A 169 -18.85 -39.66 -22.34
CA ILE A 169 -20.17 -40.09 -22.80
C ILE A 169 -20.04 -41.48 -23.44
N ASP A 170 -20.98 -42.39 -23.21
CA ASP A 170 -20.90 -43.74 -23.78
C ASP A 170 -21.18 -43.73 -25.30
N ASN A 171 -20.13 -43.49 -26.10
CA ASN A 171 -20.16 -43.46 -27.56
C ASN A 171 -18.85 -44.03 -28.15
N ASN A 172 -18.83 -44.23 -29.48
CA ASN A 172 -17.66 -44.77 -30.18
C ASN A 172 -16.42 -43.86 -30.09
N GLU A 173 -16.59 -42.55 -29.93
CA GLU A 173 -15.46 -41.61 -29.80
C GLU A 173 -14.79 -41.73 -28.42
N SER A 174 -15.56 -42.03 -27.36
CA SER A 174 -15.02 -42.28 -26.03
C SER A 174 -14.26 -43.60 -25.92
N ALA A 175 -14.60 -44.59 -26.74
CA ALA A 175 -13.84 -45.83 -26.84
C ALA A 175 -12.38 -45.56 -27.27
N TYR A 176 -12.16 -44.60 -28.18
CA TYR A 176 -10.81 -44.19 -28.58
C TYR A 176 -9.98 -43.68 -27.39
N PHE A 177 -10.54 -42.74 -26.61
CA PHE A 177 -9.85 -42.23 -25.41
C PHE A 177 -9.58 -43.34 -24.39
N CYS A 178 -10.56 -44.22 -24.17
CA CYS A 178 -10.41 -45.28 -23.19
C CYS A 178 -9.36 -46.32 -23.62
N GLU A 179 -9.42 -46.81 -24.86
CA GLU A 179 -8.59 -47.92 -25.34
C GLU A 179 -7.21 -47.48 -25.82
N GLN A 180 -7.10 -46.32 -26.47
CA GLN A 180 -5.86 -45.88 -27.14
C GLN A 180 -5.09 -44.83 -26.34
N VAL A 181 -5.77 -43.97 -25.58
CA VAL A 181 -5.13 -42.88 -24.83
C VAL A 181 -4.84 -43.30 -23.39
N PHE A 182 -5.86 -43.65 -22.60
CA PHE A 182 -5.69 -43.93 -21.17
C PHE A 182 -4.99 -45.26 -20.87
N ASN A 183 -5.00 -46.21 -21.81
CA ASN A 183 -4.26 -47.47 -21.70
C ASN A 183 -2.80 -47.37 -22.21
N ASN A 184 -2.39 -46.23 -22.77
CA ASN A 184 -1.03 -46.04 -23.26
C ASN A 184 -0.05 -45.80 -22.10
N SER A 185 1.07 -46.54 -22.07
CA SER A 185 2.06 -46.46 -20.99
C SER A 185 2.81 -45.14 -20.91
N GLU A 186 3.04 -44.47 -22.05
CA GLU A 186 3.70 -43.16 -22.11
C GLU A 186 2.79 -42.08 -21.53
N ILE A 187 1.51 -42.06 -21.95
CA ILE A 187 0.48 -41.16 -21.38
C ILE A 187 0.34 -41.39 -19.88
N LYS A 188 0.33 -42.65 -19.45
CA LYS A 188 0.23 -43.00 -18.03
C LYS A 188 1.35 -42.37 -17.20
N SER A 189 2.61 -42.62 -17.58
CA SER A 189 3.77 -42.06 -16.86
C SER A 189 3.75 -40.53 -16.87
N PHE A 190 3.45 -39.94 -18.03
CA PHE A 190 3.41 -38.49 -18.18
C PHE A 190 2.30 -37.83 -17.34
N PHE A 191 1.11 -38.43 -17.27
CA PHE A 191 0.00 -37.92 -16.46
C PHE A 191 0.28 -38.07 -14.98
N ASP A 192 0.77 -39.23 -14.54
CA ASP A 192 1.07 -39.49 -13.12
C ASP A 192 2.10 -38.47 -12.58
N GLU A 193 3.08 -38.08 -13.40
CA GLU A 193 4.10 -37.09 -13.05
C GLU A 193 3.57 -35.64 -13.07
N ASN A 194 2.82 -35.24 -14.10
CA ASN A 194 2.56 -33.81 -14.36
C ASN A 194 1.13 -33.34 -14.10
N CYS A 195 0.17 -34.25 -13.95
CA CYS A 195 -1.25 -33.94 -14.00
C CYS A 195 -2.06 -34.64 -12.89
N ILE A 196 -3.23 -34.10 -12.60
CA ILE A 196 -4.30 -34.76 -11.85
C ILE A 196 -5.45 -34.99 -12.83
N LEU A 197 -5.79 -36.25 -13.12
CA LEU A 197 -6.87 -36.59 -14.06
C LEU A 197 -8.18 -36.86 -13.31
N PHE A 198 -9.13 -35.94 -13.39
CA PHE A 198 -10.51 -36.12 -12.94
C PHE A 198 -11.38 -36.57 -14.12
N ALA A 199 -12.17 -37.63 -13.95
CA ALA A 199 -13.01 -38.17 -15.01
C ALA A 199 -14.45 -38.32 -14.53
N GLN A 200 -15.40 -37.83 -15.34
CA GLN A 200 -16.82 -37.83 -15.00
C GLN A 200 -17.65 -38.33 -16.18
N ASP A 201 -18.53 -39.30 -15.93
CA ASP A 201 -19.59 -39.68 -16.87
C ASP A 201 -20.73 -38.67 -16.75
N ILE A 202 -20.96 -37.92 -17.84
CA ILE A 202 -22.01 -36.89 -17.89
C ILE A 202 -23.41 -37.50 -18.08
N SER A 203 -23.50 -38.75 -18.51
CA SER A 203 -24.78 -39.42 -18.80
C SER A 203 -25.49 -39.84 -17.51
N LYS A 204 -24.73 -39.91 -16.40
CA LYS A 204 -25.17 -40.46 -15.11
C LYS A 204 -24.90 -39.53 -13.93
N GLY A 205 -24.20 -38.41 -14.13
CA GLY A 205 -23.72 -37.52 -13.06
C GLY A 205 -24.41 -36.16 -13.01
N ASP A 206 -24.44 -35.55 -11.81
CA ASP A 206 -24.80 -34.14 -11.65
C ASP A 206 -23.70 -33.26 -12.27
N THR A 207 -24.07 -32.41 -13.23
CA THR A 207 -23.12 -31.55 -13.96
C THR A 207 -23.02 -30.14 -13.37
N LYS A 208 -23.71 -29.84 -12.26
CA LYS A 208 -23.68 -28.51 -11.63
C LYS A 208 -22.28 -28.04 -11.27
N GLU A 209 -21.43 -28.93 -10.77
CA GLU A 209 -20.03 -28.57 -10.41
C GLU A 209 -19.19 -28.24 -11.66
N LEU A 210 -19.55 -28.78 -12.83
CA LEU A 210 -18.83 -28.59 -14.09
C LEU A 210 -19.22 -27.29 -14.80
N GLN A 211 -20.48 -26.84 -14.67
CA GLN A 211 -21.02 -25.68 -15.38
C GLN A 211 -20.31 -24.36 -15.06
N ASN A 212 -19.79 -24.22 -13.84
CA ASN A 212 -19.10 -23.00 -13.40
C ASN A 212 -17.61 -23.00 -13.71
N VAL A 213 -17.05 -24.14 -14.13
CA VAL A 213 -15.60 -24.35 -14.25
C VAL A 213 -15.17 -24.60 -15.70
N LEU A 214 -16.07 -25.13 -16.54
CA LEU A 214 -15.73 -25.62 -17.87
C LEU A 214 -16.63 -25.05 -18.96
N ASN A 215 -16.03 -24.71 -20.09
CA ASN A 215 -16.79 -24.50 -21.31
C ASN A 215 -16.91 -25.82 -22.07
N VAL A 216 -18.07 -26.48 -21.96
CA VAL A 216 -18.32 -27.74 -22.65
C VAL A 216 -18.80 -27.46 -24.07
N PHE A 217 -17.97 -27.80 -25.06
CA PHE A 217 -18.30 -27.58 -26.47
C PHE A 217 -18.56 -28.88 -27.23
N ILE A 218 -17.76 -29.92 -27.00
CA ILE A 218 -17.77 -31.17 -27.77
C ILE A 218 -17.45 -32.34 -26.82
N LEU A 219 -18.09 -33.50 -27.01
CA LEU A 219 -17.92 -34.67 -26.14
C LEU A 219 -17.54 -35.92 -26.95
N PRO A 220 -16.64 -36.77 -26.44
CA PRO A 220 -15.84 -36.59 -25.22
C PRO A 220 -14.76 -35.49 -25.36
N GLN A 221 -14.41 -34.83 -24.25
CA GLN A 221 -13.33 -33.84 -24.18
C GLN A 221 -12.45 -34.01 -22.95
N ILE A 222 -11.19 -33.58 -23.06
CA ILE A 222 -10.27 -33.33 -21.96
C ILE A 222 -10.04 -31.82 -21.88
N SER A 223 -10.48 -31.20 -20.79
CA SER A 223 -10.19 -29.80 -20.47
C SER A 223 -8.93 -29.72 -19.61
N ILE A 224 -7.94 -28.94 -20.05
CA ILE A 224 -6.71 -28.67 -19.29
C ILE A 224 -6.90 -27.39 -18.49
N ILE A 225 -6.84 -27.51 -17.17
CA ILE A 225 -7.17 -26.44 -16.24
C ILE A 225 -5.95 -26.07 -15.41
N LEU A 226 -5.66 -24.77 -15.39
CA LEU A 226 -4.70 -24.15 -14.49
C LEU A 226 -5.40 -23.73 -13.20
N THR A 227 -4.98 -24.33 -12.09
CA THR A 227 -5.56 -24.07 -10.76
C THR A 227 -4.59 -23.30 -9.84
N CYS A 228 -3.29 -23.33 -10.13
CA CYS A 228 -2.21 -22.72 -9.35
C CYS A 228 -1.66 -21.45 -10.03
N TYR A 229 -1.05 -20.57 -9.23
CA TYR A 229 -0.47 -19.28 -9.69
C TYR A 229 -1.45 -18.30 -10.36
N VAL A 230 -2.75 -18.55 -10.21
CA VAL A 230 -3.84 -17.73 -10.71
C VAL A 230 -4.82 -17.42 -9.59
N LYS A 231 -5.53 -16.29 -9.67
CA LYS A 231 -6.57 -15.92 -8.70
C LYS A 231 -7.80 -16.80 -8.88
N ASP A 232 -8.27 -16.85 -10.13
CA ASP A 232 -9.40 -17.65 -10.57
C ASP A 232 -8.92 -18.81 -11.43
N ILE A 233 -9.61 -19.93 -11.33
CA ILE A 233 -9.31 -21.14 -12.11
C ILE A 233 -9.47 -20.81 -13.59
N LYS A 234 -8.52 -21.26 -14.42
CA LYS A 234 -8.52 -20.95 -15.86
C LYS A 234 -8.41 -22.21 -16.71
N GLU A 235 -9.36 -22.42 -17.61
CA GLU A 235 -9.26 -23.42 -18.68
C GLU A 235 -8.28 -22.92 -19.75
N LEU A 236 -7.21 -23.67 -20.00
CA LEU A 236 -6.14 -23.30 -20.93
C LEU A 236 -6.39 -23.84 -22.34
N THR A 237 -6.82 -25.09 -22.45
CA THR A 237 -6.96 -25.81 -23.73
C THR A 237 -7.97 -26.94 -23.58
N ILE A 238 -8.67 -27.25 -24.67
CA ILE A 238 -9.62 -28.36 -24.77
C ILE A 238 -9.13 -29.32 -25.85
N ILE A 239 -9.07 -30.60 -25.52
CA ILE A 239 -8.70 -31.67 -26.44
C ILE A 239 -9.95 -32.53 -26.69
N TYR A 240 -10.32 -32.74 -27.94
CA TYR A 240 -11.48 -33.54 -28.34
C TYR A 240 -11.20 -34.32 -29.64
N GLY A 241 -12.10 -35.26 -29.99
CA GLY A 241 -11.97 -36.07 -31.20
C GLY A 241 -10.97 -37.22 -31.05
N LYS A 242 -10.13 -37.47 -32.06
CA LYS A 242 -9.12 -38.56 -32.08
C LYS A 242 -7.70 -38.01 -32.19
N PRO A 243 -7.21 -37.28 -31.17
CA PRO A 243 -5.86 -36.72 -31.16
C PRO A 243 -4.81 -37.82 -31.00
N SER A 244 -3.66 -37.69 -31.68
CA SER A 244 -2.52 -38.59 -31.44
C SER A 244 -1.96 -38.41 -30.03
N VAL A 245 -1.27 -39.44 -29.53
CA VAL A 245 -0.55 -39.41 -28.24
C VAL A 245 0.40 -38.21 -28.18
N ASP A 246 1.19 -37.99 -29.23
CA ASP A 246 2.11 -36.85 -29.34
C ASP A 246 1.39 -35.51 -29.24
N HIS A 247 0.19 -35.38 -29.83
CA HIS A 247 -0.58 -34.15 -29.76
C HIS A 247 -1.01 -33.87 -28.32
N ILE A 248 -1.50 -34.88 -27.60
CA ILE A 248 -1.91 -34.72 -26.19
C ILE A 248 -0.72 -34.30 -25.33
N ILE A 249 0.42 -34.97 -25.47
CA ILE A 249 1.65 -34.66 -24.70
C ILE A 249 2.14 -33.25 -25.02
N ASN A 250 2.18 -32.86 -26.29
CA ASN A 250 2.61 -31.52 -26.71
C ASN A 250 1.66 -30.43 -26.19
N SER A 251 0.35 -30.65 -26.24
CA SER A 251 -0.64 -29.71 -25.69
C SER A 251 -0.49 -29.51 -24.18
N ILE A 252 -0.28 -30.59 -23.42
CA ILE A 252 -0.07 -30.50 -21.98
C ILE A 252 1.29 -29.87 -21.67
N THR A 253 2.35 -30.23 -22.40
CA THR A 253 3.69 -29.63 -22.26
C THR A 253 3.62 -28.11 -22.45
N HIS A 254 2.92 -27.64 -23.48
CA HIS A 254 2.70 -26.21 -23.69
C HIS A 254 1.93 -25.55 -22.53
N CYS A 255 0.94 -26.23 -21.95
CA CYS A 255 0.24 -25.75 -20.77
C CYS A 255 1.15 -25.69 -19.52
N ILE A 256 2.09 -26.63 -19.38
CA ILE A 256 3.10 -26.63 -18.30
C ILE A 256 4.04 -25.44 -18.46
N GLU A 257 4.49 -25.14 -19.67
CA GLU A 257 5.30 -23.94 -19.95
C GLU A 257 4.55 -22.66 -19.54
N GLN A 258 3.28 -22.54 -19.91
CA GLN A 258 2.44 -21.41 -19.50
C GLN A 258 2.31 -21.32 -17.96
N MET A 259 2.15 -22.46 -17.29
CA MET A 259 2.10 -22.53 -15.83
C MET A 259 3.43 -22.07 -15.19
N GLN A 260 4.57 -22.48 -15.73
CA GLN A 260 5.90 -22.07 -15.25
C GLN A 260 6.10 -20.56 -15.38
N VAL A 261 5.71 -19.96 -16.50
CA VAL A 261 5.75 -18.50 -16.68
C VAL A 261 4.88 -17.79 -15.63
N LYS A 262 3.71 -18.35 -15.28
CA LYS A 262 2.86 -17.78 -14.22
C LYS A 262 3.48 -17.93 -12.83
N LYS A 263 4.14 -19.06 -12.56
CA LYS A 263 4.89 -19.30 -11.32
C LYS A 263 5.99 -18.25 -11.12
N GLU A 264 6.86 -18.08 -12.12
CA GLU A 264 7.97 -17.14 -12.07
C GLU A 264 7.49 -15.70 -11.86
N ASN A 265 6.42 -15.29 -12.57
CA ASN A 265 5.82 -13.98 -12.37
C ASN A 265 5.27 -13.77 -10.95
N SER A 266 4.65 -14.80 -10.37
CA SER A 266 4.15 -14.76 -8.99
C SER A 266 5.29 -14.61 -7.97
N GLU A 267 6.36 -15.37 -8.14
CA GLU A 267 7.55 -15.31 -7.29
C GLU A 267 8.25 -13.94 -7.41
N ASN A 268 8.45 -13.44 -8.63
CA ASN A 268 9.03 -12.13 -8.89
C ASN A 268 8.22 -11.01 -8.22
N LEU A 269 6.89 -11.09 -8.26
CA LEU A 269 6.03 -10.09 -7.60
C LEU A 269 6.16 -10.15 -6.07
N LYS A 270 6.27 -11.35 -5.48
CA LYS A 270 6.52 -11.52 -4.04
C LYS A 270 7.88 -10.95 -3.65
N HIS A 271 8.93 -11.25 -4.42
CA HIS A 271 10.28 -10.73 -4.18
C HIS A 271 10.33 -9.19 -4.28
N LYS A 272 9.70 -8.60 -5.30
CA LYS A 272 9.59 -7.13 -5.42
C LYS A 272 8.90 -6.52 -4.20
N THR A 273 7.75 -7.07 -3.80
CA THR A 273 7.00 -6.59 -2.64
C THR A 273 7.83 -6.68 -1.35
N TYR A 274 8.58 -7.77 -1.16
CA TYR A 274 9.46 -7.95 -0.01
C TYR A 274 10.60 -6.93 -0.01
N ASN A 275 11.29 -6.76 -1.14
CA ASN A 275 12.38 -5.81 -1.28
C ASN A 275 11.91 -4.37 -1.07
N ASP A 276 10.75 -4.00 -1.60
CA ASP A 276 10.17 -2.67 -1.40
C ASP A 276 9.88 -2.39 0.07
N ARG A 277 9.39 -3.39 0.83
CA ARG A 277 9.20 -3.26 2.29
C ARG A 277 10.54 -3.04 3.00
N LEU A 278 11.55 -3.84 2.68
CA LEU A 278 12.87 -3.75 3.28
C LEU A 278 13.52 -2.38 3.03
N ILE A 279 13.38 -1.84 1.81
CA ILE A 279 13.89 -0.51 1.45
C ILE A 279 13.18 0.58 2.26
N ARG A 280 11.84 0.51 2.41
CA ARG A 280 11.09 1.49 3.22
C ARG A 280 11.51 1.44 4.69
N GLU A 281 11.65 0.25 5.26
CA GLU A 281 12.10 0.09 6.64
C GLU A 281 13.50 0.65 6.86
N GLN A 282 14.40 0.48 5.89
CA GLN A 282 15.75 1.05 5.94
C GLN A 282 15.71 2.59 5.84
N GLN A 283 14.92 3.14 4.92
CA GLN A 283 14.73 4.58 4.76
C GLN A 283 14.13 5.23 6.02
N ASP A 284 13.12 4.60 6.62
CA ASP A 284 12.50 5.08 7.85
C ASP A 284 13.50 5.10 9.02
N ARG A 285 14.37 4.09 9.11
CA ARG A 285 15.43 4.04 10.13
C ARG A 285 16.43 5.17 9.94
N GLU A 286 16.95 5.34 8.73
CA GLU A 286 17.92 6.40 8.41
C GLU A 286 17.33 7.79 8.63
N TYR A 287 16.06 7.98 8.26
CA TYR A 287 15.34 9.23 8.50
C TYR A 287 15.18 9.52 10.01
N GLN A 288 14.82 8.51 10.80
CA GLN A 288 14.72 8.67 12.26
C GLN A 288 16.07 9.00 12.91
N GLU A 289 17.16 8.41 12.43
CA GLU A 289 18.52 8.72 12.91
C GLU A 289 18.93 10.15 12.53
N ALA A 290 18.66 10.58 11.30
CA ALA A 290 18.90 11.95 10.87
C ALA A 290 18.10 12.96 11.70
N LEU A 291 16.81 12.68 11.94
CA LEU A 291 15.94 13.54 12.74
C LEU A 291 16.39 13.63 14.20
N LYS A 292 16.91 12.55 14.78
CA LYS A 292 17.54 12.59 16.12
C LYS A 292 18.79 13.45 16.12
N LYS A 293 19.65 13.33 15.10
CA LYS A 293 20.87 14.12 14.98
C LYS A 293 20.57 15.62 14.82
N ASP A 294 19.60 15.97 13.99
CA ASP A 294 19.20 17.36 13.77
C ASP A 294 18.62 17.99 15.04
N LYS A 295 17.80 17.24 15.79
CA LYS A 295 17.32 17.66 17.12
C LYS A 295 18.46 17.95 18.08
N LEU A 296 19.47 17.06 18.16
CA LEU A 296 20.64 17.25 19.03
C LEU A 296 21.44 18.50 18.64
N ILE A 297 21.67 18.72 17.34
CA ILE A 297 22.38 19.91 16.84
C ILE A 297 21.60 21.18 17.18
N GLU A 298 20.27 21.18 17.01
CA GLU A 298 19.45 22.34 17.30
C GLU A 298 19.39 22.64 18.81
N GLU A 299 19.28 21.61 19.65
CA GLU A 299 19.38 21.77 21.10
C GLU A 299 20.74 22.33 21.53
N GLU A 300 21.83 21.88 20.93
CA GLU A 300 23.17 22.40 21.23
C GLU A 300 23.32 23.86 20.78
N LYS A 301 22.79 24.22 19.61
CA LYS A 301 22.75 25.62 19.14
C LYS A 301 21.95 26.50 20.08
N LYS A 302 20.76 26.07 20.49
CA LYS A 302 19.90 26.81 21.45
C LYS A 302 20.59 26.97 22.81
N LYS A 303 21.29 25.96 23.31
CA LYS A 303 22.09 26.06 24.54
C LYS A 303 23.21 27.10 24.41
N LYS A 304 23.99 27.06 23.32
CA LYS A 304 25.05 28.02 23.05
C LYS A 304 24.52 29.45 22.90
N GLU A 305 23.39 29.65 22.23
CA GLU A 305 22.74 30.96 22.09
C GLU A 305 22.23 31.49 23.43
N ASN A 306 21.55 30.65 24.23
CA ASN A 306 21.09 31.01 25.56
C ASN A 306 22.25 31.37 26.50
N GLU A 307 23.37 30.65 26.43
CA GLU A 307 24.57 31.00 27.21
C GLU A 307 25.16 32.34 26.79
N LYS A 308 25.24 32.62 25.48
CA LYS A 308 25.67 33.93 24.97
C LYS A 308 24.72 35.04 25.44
N LEU A 309 23.41 34.83 25.37
CA LEU A 309 22.42 35.81 25.80
C LEU A 309 22.51 36.09 27.31
N LYS A 310 22.67 35.05 28.14
CA LYS A 310 22.91 35.19 29.59
C LYS A 310 24.18 35.98 29.88
N LYS A 311 25.28 35.71 29.17
CA LYS A 311 26.54 36.47 29.29
C LYS A 311 26.36 37.94 28.92
N ILE A 312 25.65 38.23 27.82
CA ILE A 312 25.35 39.61 27.40
C ILE A 312 24.48 40.33 28.43
N GLN A 313 23.44 39.67 28.94
CA GLN A 313 22.54 40.24 29.94
C GLN A 313 23.27 40.53 31.26
N TYR A 314 24.12 39.60 31.71
CA TYR A 314 24.97 39.79 32.88
C TYR A 314 25.90 41.02 32.73
N LYS A 315 26.59 41.15 31.58
CA LYS A 315 27.43 42.32 31.28
C LYS A 315 26.63 43.63 31.27
N LYS A 316 25.44 43.65 30.65
CA LYS A 316 24.54 44.82 30.64
C LYS A 316 24.07 45.21 32.04
N GLU A 317 23.73 44.24 32.88
CA GLU A 317 23.26 44.51 34.24
C GLU A 317 24.36 45.12 35.12
N ILE A 318 25.59 44.60 35.03
CA ILE A 318 26.74 45.20 35.72
C ILE A 318 26.96 46.63 35.25
N LYS A 319 26.93 46.87 33.93
CA LYS A 319 27.10 48.20 33.35
C LYS A 319 26.04 49.19 33.88
N ARG A 320 24.77 48.77 33.95
CA ARG A 320 23.67 49.57 34.51
C ARG A 320 23.92 49.91 35.99
N LYS A 321 24.29 48.91 36.80
CA LYS A 321 24.59 49.12 38.24
C LYS A 321 25.75 50.11 38.44
N ARG A 322 26.82 50.00 37.63
CA ARG A 322 27.95 50.95 37.67
C ARG A 322 27.55 52.38 37.29
N GLN A 323 26.68 52.53 36.28
CA GLN A 323 26.18 53.85 35.87
C GLN A 323 25.30 54.51 36.95
N GLU A 324 24.48 53.72 37.66
CA GLU A 324 23.68 54.24 38.79
C GLU A 324 24.55 54.72 39.94
N LYS A 325 25.60 53.98 40.28
CA LYS A 325 26.57 54.36 41.31
C LYS A 325 27.38 55.60 40.93
N CYS A 326 27.67 55.79 39.64
CA CYS A 326 28.43 56.94 39.14
C CYS A 326 27.77 58.28 39.48
N LYS A 327 26.43 58.32 39.58
CA LYS A 327 25.68 59.53 39.95
C LYS A 327 26.01 60.08 41.35
N LYS A 328 26.64 59.26 42.21
CA LYS A 328 27.06 59.66 43.56
C LYS A 328 28.40 60.40 43.58
N PHE A 329 29.14 60.44 42.48
CA PHE A 329 30.46 61.04 42.39
C PHE A 329 30.43 62.38 41.62
N PRO A 330 31.25 63.37 42.01
CA PRO A 330 32.22 63.33 43.11
C PRO A 330 31.57 63.43 44.50
N LEU A 331 32.11 62.69 45.47
CA LEU A 331 31.68 62.79 46.86
C LEU A 331 32.01 64.18 47.42
N PRO A 332 31.12 64.80 48.22
CA PRO A 332 31.34 66.15 48.75
C PRO A 332 32.48 66.14 49.78
N ILE A 333 33.49 67.00 49.57
CA ILE A 333 34.61 67.19 50.48
C ILE A 333 34.38 68.51 51.22
N LYS A 334 34.44 68.51 52.56
CA LYS A 334 34.34 69.74 53.36
C LYS A 334 35.71 70.43 53.45
N GLU A 335 35.74 71.77 53.48
CA GLU A 335 36.97 72.58 53.46
C GLU A 335 37.92 72.35 54.67
N ASN A 336 37.44 71.69 55.74
CA ASN A 336 38.21 71.39 56.97
C ASN A 336 38.69 69.92 57.09
N GLU A 337 38.49 69.08 56.07
CA GLU A 337 38.85 67.66 56.13
C GLU A 337 40.21 67.38 55.46
N GLN A 338 41.02 66.50 56.07
CA GLN A 338 42.30 66.09 55.51
C GLN A 338 42.08 65.31 54.20
N VAL A 339 42.59 65.85 53.10
CA VAL A 339 42.43 65.28 51.77
C VAL A 339 43.59 64.33 51.46
N THR A 340 43.25 63.15 50.94
CA THR A 340 44.18 62.19 50.36
C THR A 340 44.03 62.19 48.85
N LYS A 341 45.14 62.28 48.12
CA LYS A 341 45.13 62.14 46.65
C LYS A 341 45.32 60.69 46.26
N ILE A 342 44.31 60.08 45.65
CA ILE A 342 44.37 58.69 45.20
C ILE A 342 44.55 58.67 43.69
N SER A 343 45.66 58.07 43.25
CA SER A 343 46.00 57.87 41.86
C SER A 343 45.77 56.40 41.49
N LEU A 344 44.74 56.13 40.70
CA LEU A 344 44.43 54.81 40.17
C LEU A 344 45.16 54.59 38.86
N ARG A 345 46.06 53.60 38.83
CA ARG A 345 46.75 53.13 37.64
C ARG A 345 45.99 51.94 37.05
N LEU A 346 45.49 52.11 35.85
CA LEU A 346 44.83 51.05 35.07
C LEU A 346 45.84 50.12 34.40
N SER A 347 45.38 48.94 33.98
CA SER A 347 46.18 47.97 33.22
C SER A 347 46.66 48.51 31.87
N ASN A 348 45.96 49.48 31.27
CA ASN A 348 46.37 50.18 30.05
C ASN A 348 47.45 51.27 30.28
N GLY A 349 47.90 51.47 31.51
CA GLY A 349 48.92 52.47 31.87
C GLY A 349 48.37 53.87 32.16
N THR A 350 47.08 54.14 31.91
CA THR A 350 46.42 55.39 32.25
C THR A 350 46.35 55.59 33.76
N ARG A 351 46.48 56.84 34.20
CA ARG A 351 46.43 57.23 35.61
C ARG A 351 45.28 58.20 35.83
N ILE A 352 44.31 57.81 36.64
CA ILE A 352 43.18 58.63 37.06
C ILE A 352 43.47 59.14 38.47
N GLN A 353 43.22 60.42 38.74
CA GLN A 353 43.41 61.00 40.06
C GLN A 353 42.09 61.52 40.60
N SER A 354 41.79 61.21 41.87
CA SER A 354 40.68 61.84 42.59
C SER A 354 41.08 62.12 44.03
N ASN A 355 40.43 63.12 44.59
CA ASN A 355 40.63 63.56 45.95
C ASN A 355 39.57 62.90 46.84
N PHE A 356 39.99 62.32 47.95
CA PHE A 356 39.10 61.72 48.94
C PHE A 356 39.40 62.27 50.34
N SER A 357 38.38 62.44 51.17
CA SER A 357 38.52 62.72 52.59
C SER A 357 38.96 61.46 53.35
N LEU A 358 39.71 61.61 54.45
CA LEU A 358 40.08 60.50 55.34
C LEU A 358 38.87 59.78 55.97
N ASP A 359 37.70 60.42 55.98
CA ASP A 359 36.45 59.85 56.49
C ASP A 359 35.67 59.00 55.46
N HIS A 360 36.06 59.03 54.18
CA HIS A 360 35.49 58.14 53.17
C HIS A 360 35.96 56.69 53.37
N THR A 361 35.24 55.73 52.79
CA THR A 361 35.51 54.29 52.97
C THR A 361 36.27 53.68 51.80
N LEU A 362 36.92 52.52 52.00
CA LEU A 362 37.49 51.75 50.89
C LEU A 362 36.41 51.27 49.90
N GLU A 363 35.18 51.03 50.36
CA GLU A 363 34.05 50.74 49.48
C GLU A 363 33.81 51.89 48.49
N ASP A 364 33.90 53.15 48.93
CA ASP A 364 33.75 54.32 48.07
C ASP A 364 34.87 54.44 47.02
N ILE A 365 36.10 54.03 47.36
CA ILE A 365 37.22 53.99 46.40
C ILE A 365 36.99 52.88 45.37
N TYR A 366 36.46 51.73 45.79
CA TYR A 366 36.07 50.64 44.89
C TYR A 366 34.90 51.05 43.99
N GLU A 367 33.89 51.75 44.52
CA GLU A 367 32.79 52.28 43.72
C GLU A 367 33.25 53.37 42.75
N TRP A 368 34.15 54.26 43.18
CA TRP A 368 34.77 55.24 42.28
C TRP A 368 35.58 54.56 41.18
N ALA A 369 36.40 53.57 41.51
CA ALA A 369 37.14 52.77 40.53
C ALA A 369 36.19 52.02 39.58
N GLU A 370 35.04 51.53 40.03
CA GLU A 370 33.99 50.95 39.15
C GLU A 370 33.35 52.01 38.22
N CYS A 371 33.28 53.27 38.65
CA CYS A 371 32.63 54.38 37.93
C CYS A 371 33.58 55.19 37.04
N CYS A 372 34.89 55.00 37.17
CA CYS A 372 35.90 55.66 36.33
C CYS A 372 35.68 55.44 34.82
N GLU A 373 35.07 54.32 34.41
CA GLU A 373 34.65 54.04 33.02
C GLU A 373 33.64 55.07 32.47
N PHE A 374 32.85 55.70 33.33
CA PHE A 374 31.80 56.66 32.96
C PHE A 374 32.18 58.12 33.25
N LEU A 375 33.11 58.34 34.18
CA LEU A 375 33.60 59.68 34.57
C LEU A 375 34.63 60.23 33.58
N GLU A 376 35.47 59.37 33.00
CA GLU A 376 36.49 59.76 32.01
C GLU A 376 36.27 59.06 30.67
N LYS A 377 36.42 59.79 29.56
CA LYS A 377 36.26 59.23 28.21
C LYS A 377 37.43 58.28 27.90
N ASN A 378 37.15 57.15 27.22
CA ASN A 378 38.13 56.15 26.75
C ASN A 378 38.73 55.18 27.80
N ILE A 379 38.09 54.96 28.94
CA ILE A 379 38.58 54.00 29.94
C ILE A 379 37.65 52.79 30.00
N LYS A 380 38.19 51.58 29.82
CA LYS A 380 37.47 50.30 30.03
C LYS A 380 37.93 49.70 31.35
N ILE A 381 36.98 49.34 32.20
CA ILE A 381 37.26 48.76 33.51
C ILE A 381 36.72 47.33 33.53
N PRO A 382 37.57 46.33 33.81
CA PRO A 382 37.18 44.93 33.76
C PRO A 382 36.01 44.64 34.71
N TYR A 383 35.21 43.63 34.40
CA TYR A 383 34.00 43.32 35.17
C TYR A 383 34.32 42.83 36.60
N LYS A 384 35.50 42.25 36.79
CA LYS A 384 36.07 41.90 38.10
C LYS A 384 37.51 42.40 38.20
N PHE A 385 37.81 43.15 39.27
CA PHE A 385 39.15 43.62 39.55
C PHE A 385 39.45 43.70 41.04
N GLU A 386 40.74 43.71 41.35
CA GLU A 386 41.30 44.00 42.66
C GLU A 386 42.14 45.27 42.61
N LEU A 387 42.08 46.06 43.68
CA LEU A 387 42.92 47.23 43.86
C LEU A 387 44.11 46.87 44.76
N VAL A 388 45.32 46.96 44.21
CA VAL A 388 46.57 46.67 44.92
C VAL A 388 47.30 47.97 45.20
N CYS A 389 47.61 48.23 46.46
CA CYS A 389 48.32 49.44 46.84
C CYS A 389 49.80 49.37 46.41
N GLY A 390 50.30 50.40 45.72
CA GLY A 390 51.60 50.38 45.05
C GLY A 390 52.81 50.34 46.00
N HIS A 391 52.70 50.91 47.20
CA HIS A 391 53.80 50.97 48.16
C HIS A 391 53.77 49.79 49.15
N SER A 392 52.59 49.38 49.65
CA SER A 392 52.46 48.28 50.60
C SER A 392 52.32 46.90 49.94
N LYS A 393 52.07 46.86 48.62
CA LYS A 393 51.73 45.66 47.84
C LYS A 393 50.53 44.87 48.39
N SER A 394 49.77 45.44 49.32
CA SER A 394 48.59 44.79 49.90
C SER A 394 47.40 44.91 48.96
N THR A 395 46.71 43.80 48.71
CA THR A 395 45.40 43.81 48.04
C THR A 395 44.37 44.40 48.99
N LEU A 396 43.79 45.55 48.62
CA LEU A 396 42.71 46.16 49.37
C LEU A 396 41.45 45.33 49.17
N GLN A 397 40.80 44.87 50.23
CA GLN A 397 39.49 44.22 50.10
C GLN A 397 38.38 45.29 50.10
N LYS A 398 37.24 44.99 49.49
CA LYS A 398 36.07 45.89 49.49
C LYS A 398 35.45 45.88 50.90
N VAL A 399 35.95 46.75 51.78
CA VAL A 399 35.52 46.86 53.18
C VAL A 399 35.01 48.28 53.45
N LYS A 400 34.05 48.44 54.36
CA LYS A 400 33.49 49.74 54.79
C LYS A 400 34.40 50.55 55.73
N ASN A 401 35.64 50.10 55.92
CA ASN A 401 36.58 50.77 56.81
C ASN A 401 37.02 52.11 56.22
N LYS A 402 37.27 53.08 57.09
CA LYS A 402 37.68 54.43 56.71
C LYS A 402 39.09 54.43 56.12
N ILE A 403 39.35 55.35 55.20
CA ILE A 403 40.66 55.53 54.56
C ILE A 403 41.77 55.79 55.60
N LYS A 404 41.44 56.45 56.72
CA LYS A 404 42.38 56.70 57.85
C LYS A 404 43.02 55.43 58.43
N GLU A 405 42.38 54.27 58.31
CA GLU A 405 42.89 52.99 58.82
C GLU A 405 43.91 52.33 57.89
N PHE A 406 44.08 52.87 56.68
CA PHE A 406 45.01 52.37 55.67
C PHE A 406 46.11 53.42 55.41
N ASP A 407 47.31 52.96 55.02
CA ASP A 407 48.48 53.81 54.73
C ASP A 407 48.34 54.55 53.39
N LEU A 408 47.22 55.24 53.17
CA LEU A 408 46.89 55.89 51.90
C LEU A 408 47.17 57.40 51.89
N TYR A 409 47.43 57.99 53.06
CA TYR A 409 47.73 59.41 53.25
C TYR A 409 49.25 59.68 53.17
N PRO A 410 49.72 60.81 52.59
CA PRO A 410 48.98 61.90 51.95
C PRO A 410 48.64 61.65 50.48
N ASN A 411 49.37 60.75 49.82
CA ASN A 411 49.16 60.37 48.43
C ASN A 411 49.29 58.85 48.27
N ALA A 412 48.30 58.20 47.67
CA ALA A 412 48.34 56.77 47.38
C ALA A 412 48.29 56.51 45.88
N VAL A 413 49.02 55.48 45.45
CA VAL A 413 48.90 54.92 44.10
C VAL A 413 48.29 53.53 44.22
N LEU A 414 47.13 53.32 43.60
CA LEU A 414 46.44 52.04 43.53
C LEU A 414 46.59 51.47 42.13
N ASN A 415 47.04 50.22 42.01
CA ASN A 415 47.11 49.51 40.74
C ASN A 415 45.87 48.62 40.61
N LEU A 416 45.16 48.75 39.50
CA LEU A 416 44.02 47.90 39.17
C LEU A 416 44.51 46.61 38.51
N LYS A 417 44.19 45.46 39.09
CA LYS A 417 44.48 44.13 38.55
C LYS A 417 43.18 43.46 38.11
N SER A 418 43.05 43.12 36.83
CA SER A 418 41.92 42.35 36.33
C SER A 418 41.97 40.91 36.87
N LEU A 419 40.81 40.39 37.30
CA LEU A 419 40.64 38.98 37.68
C LEU A 419 39.94 38.16 36.60
N ASP A 420 39.25 38.80 35.65
CA ASP A 420 38.68 38.12 34.50
C ASP A 420 39.73 38.14 33.37
N THR A 421 40.21 36.96 32.98
CA THR A 421 41.05 36.75 31.79
C THR A 421 40.27 36.93 30.47
N SER A 422 38.97 37.18 30.54
CA SER A 422 38.06 37.30 29.38
C SER A 422 37.83 38.72 28.90
N ASP A 423 38.47 39.72 29.51
CA ASP A 423 38.34 41.13 29.11
C ASP A 423 39.54 41.62 28.25
N GLU A 424 40.46 40.71 27.88
CA GLU A 424 41.58 40.95 26.95
C GLU A 424 41.32 40.51 25.49
N GLU A 425 40.08 40.09 25.15
CA GLU A 425 39.66 39.89 23.75
C GLU A 425 38.77 41.03 23.24
#